data_AF-A0A0H5Q2W0-F1
#
_entry.id   AF-A0A0H5Q2W0-F1
#
_cell.length_a   1.000
_cell.length_b   1.000
_cell.length_c   1.000
_cell.angle_alpha   90.00
_cell.angle_beta   90.00
_cell.angle_gamma   90.00
#
_symmetry.space_group_name_H-M   'P 1'
#
loop_
_entity.id
_entity.type
_entity.pdbx_description
1 polymer ?
#
loop_
_entity_poly.entity_id
_entity_poly.type
_entity_poly.pdbx_seq_one_letter_code
_entity_poly.pdbx_strand_id
1 'polypeptide(L)'
;MNFDETIRLQALRLKQLNTQGHTLGDSLVDAMLKDAPEGTTRNICAAVAPGLFDEVNGVCDMLEISKRRFVEMALIDAIAKASTILAEVSPFVEEQPC
;
A
#
# COMPACT_ATOMS: atom_id res chain seq x y z
N MET A 1 -32.96 13.45 -23.65
CA MET A 1 -32.07 13.09 -22.54
C MET A 1 -30.80 12.54 -23.16
N ASN A 2 -29.67 13.24 -23.05
CA ASN A 2 -28.45 12.85 -23.74
C ASN A 2 -27.80 11.68 -22.98
N PHE A 3 -27.58 10.57 -23.69
CA PHE A 3 -26.93 9.38 -23.17
C PHE A 3 -25.54 9.71 -22.58
N ASP A 4 -24.83 10.63 -23.23
CA ASP A 4 -23.51 11.12 -22.79
C ASP A 4 -23.54 11.81 -21.42
N GLU A 5 -24.61 12.55 -21.09
CA GLU A 5 -24.76 13.15 -19.76
C GLU A 5 -24.98 12.08 -18.69
N THR A 6 -25.65 10.99 -19.05
CA THR A 6 -25.91 9.87 -18.14
C THR A 6 -24.63 9.07 -17.86
N ILE A 7 -23.85 8.79 -18.90
CA ILE A 7 -22.52 8.15 -18.76
C ILE A 7 -21.58 9.03 -17.95
N ARG A 8 -21.56 10.35 -18.20
CA ARG A 8 -20.72 11.30 -17.46
C ARG A 8 -21.08 11.38 -15.99
N LEU A 9 -22.38 11.37 -15.65
CA LEU A 9 -22.84 11.33 -14.26
C LEU A 9 -22.43 10.03 -13.57
N GLN A 10 -22.51 8.89 -14.26
CA GLN A 10 -22.07 7.60 -13.71
C GLN A 10 -20.55 7.54 -13.50
N ALA A 11 -19.76 8.06 -14.45
CA ALA A 11 -18.31 8.15 -14.32
C ALA A 11 -17.88 9.08 -13.17
N LEU A 12 -18.56 10.22 -12.99
CA LEU A 12 -18.31 11.15 -11.89
C LEU A 12 -18.66 10.55 -10.52
N ARG A 13 -19.76 9.80 -10.42
CA ARG A 13 -20.10 9.05 -9.19
C ARG A 13 -19.05 7.99 -8.85
N LEU A 14 -18.56 7.27 -9.86
CA LEU A 14 -17.53 6.25 -9.66
C LEU A 14 -16.20 6.88 -9.20
N LYS A 15 -15.84 8.06 -9.71
CA LYS A 15 -14.71 8.85 -9.23
C LYS A 15 -14.92 9.32 -7.78
N GLN A 16 -16.09 9.82 -7.41
CA GLN A 16 -16.39 10.23 -6.03
C GLN A 16 -16.32 9.06 -5.03
N LEU A 17 -16.79 7.87 -5.40
CA LEU A 17 -16.68 6.67 -4.57
C LEU A 17 -15.23 6.21 -4.40
N ASN A 18 -14.41 6.34 -5.45
CA ASN A 18 -12.99 6.05 -5.38
C ASN A 18 -12.21 7.08 -4.55
N THR A 19 -12.74 8.29 -4.34
CA THR A 19 -12.16 9.30 -3.44
C THR A 19 -12.69 9.16 -2.00
N GLN A 20 -13.93 8.72 -1.79
CA GLN A 20 -14.53 8.53 -0.45
C GLN A 20 -14.12 7.23 0.26
N GLY A 21 -13.46 6.29 -0.41
CA GLY A 21 -13.01 5.03 0.20
C GLY A 21 -11.74 5.13 1.06
N HIS A 22 -10.98 6.23 0.97
CA HIS A 22 -9.63 6.31 1.57
C HIS A 22 -9.58 6.97 2.95
N THR A 23 -10.51 7.87 3.28
CA THR A 23 -10.46 8.64 4.54
C THR A 23 -11.11 7.93 5.74
N LEU A 24 -12.22 7.19 5.54
CA LEU A 24 -12.87 6.44 6.62
C LEU A 24 -12.17 5.09 6.87
N GLY A 25 -11.69 4.45 5.81
CA GLY A 25 -11.01 3.15 5.90
C GLY A 25 -9.67 3.22 6.63
N ASP A 26 -8.82 4.21 6.32
CA ASP A 26 -7.50 4.32 6.96
C ASP A 26 -7.61 4.68 8.45
N SER A 27 -8.54 5.58 8.81
CA SER A 27 -8.82 5.92 10.21
C SER A 27 -9.45 4.76 11.00
N LEU A 28 -10.33 3.97 10.38
CA LEU A 28 -10.90 2.76 11.00
C LEU A 28 -9.86 1.66 11.17
N VAL A 29 -9.02 1.42 10.17
CA VAL A 29 -7.93 0.43 10.27
C VAL A 29 -6.95 0.82 11.36
N ASP A 30 -6.62 2.10 11.49
CA ASP A 30 -5.74 2.57 12.55
C ASP A 30 -6.39 2.45 13.95
N ALA A 31 -7.69 2.75 14.06
CA ALA A 31 -8.46 2.53 15.30
C ALA A 31 -8.55 1.03 15.67
N MET A 32 -8.77 0.15 14.70
CA MET A 32 -8.78 -1.29 14.93
C MET A 32 -7.40 -1.83 15.30
N LEU A 33 -6.33 -1.25 14.77
CA LEU A 33 -4.97 -1.65 15.14
C LEU A 33 -4.59 -1.19 16.55
N LYS A 34 -5.18 -0.09 17.02
CA LYS A 34 -5.05 0.38 18.41
C LYS A 34 -5.76 -0.55 19.40
N ASP A 35 -6.90 -1.13 18.99
CA ASP A 35 -7.66 -2.09 19.78
C ASP A 35 -7.24 -3.56 19.55
N ALA A 36 -6.26 -3.81 18.67
CA ALA A 36 -5.77 -5.14 18.39
C ALA A 36 -5.03 -5.71 19.61
N PRO A 37 -5.15 -7.03 19.88
CA PRO A 37 -4.43 -7.66 20.98
C PRO A 37 -2.92 -7.47 20.82
N GLU A 38 -2.22 -7.25 21.94
CA GLU A 38 -0.78 -7.02 21.95
C GLU A 38 -0.05 -8.15 21.20
N GLY A 39 0.77 -7.78 20.22
CA GLY A 39 1.50 -8.72 19.36
C GLY A 39 0.95 -8.88 17.93
N THR A 40 -0.17 -8.23 17.58
CA THR A 40 -0.72 -8.26 16.21
C THR A 40 0.17 -7.56 15.19
N THR A 41 0.97 -6.59 15.61
CA THR A 41 1.88 -5.84 14.73
C THR A 41 3.29 -5.81 15.29
N ARG A 42 4.27 -5.70 14.40
CA ARG A 42 5.68 -5.49 14.76
C ARG A 42 6.23 -4.29 14.01
N ASN A 43 6.99 -3.48 14.72
CA ASN A 43 7.65 -2.32 14.13
C ASN A 43 8.87 -2.76 13.33
N ILE A 44 8.98 -2.24 12.11
CA ILE A 44 10.17 -2.34 11.28
C ILE A 44 10.86 -0.97 11.28
N CYS A 45 11.81 -0.78 12.19
CA CYS A 45 12.58 0.46 12.26
C CYS A 45 13.75 0.39 11.28
N ALA A 46 13.66 1.15 10.18
CA ALA A 46 14.75 1.28 9.21
C ALA A 46 15.20 2.74 9.12
N ALA A 47 16.52 2.97 9.13
CA ALA A 47 17.07 4.27 8.81
C ALA A 47 17.02 4.48 7.29
N VAL A 48 16.43 5.58 6.85
CA VAL A 48 16.30 5.96 5.43
C VAL A 48 17.00 7.28 5.17
N ALA A 49 17.38 7.52 3.92
CA ALA A 49 17.97 8.79 3.51
C ALA A 49 16.97 9.94 3.74
N PRO A 50 17.42 11.12 4.20
CA PRO A 50 16.52 12.24 4.53
C PRO A 50 15.69 12.70 3.33
N GLY A 51 16.28 12.79 2.14
CA GLY A 51 15.53 13.16 0.93
C GLY A 51 14.43 12.16 0.58
N LEU A 52 14.68 10.87 0.75
CA LEU A 52 13.67 9.83 0.53
C LEU A 52 12.53 9.94 1.55
N PHE A 53 12.85 10.26 2.81
CA PHE A 53 11.84 10.50 3.83
C PHE A 53 10.94 11.69 3.49
N ASP A 54 11.52 12.79 3.02
CA ASP A 54 10.77 13.98 2.62
C ASP A 54 9.86 13.72 1.42
N GLU A 55 10.34 12.98 0.42
CA GLU A 55 9.54 12.55 -0.73
C GLU A 55 8.37 11.66 -0.31
N VAL A 56 8.64 10.65 0.54
CA VAL A 56 7.59 9.77 1.07
C VAL A 56 6.54 10.56 1.83
N ASN A 57 6.94 11.53 2.66
CA ASN A 57 6.01 12.39 3.38
C ASN A 57 5.15 13.22 2.43
N GLY A 58 5.77 13.91 1.47
CA GLY A 58 5.03 14.74 0.52
C GLY A 58 4.01 13.94 -0.29
N VAL A 59 4.34 12.72 -0.68
CA VAL A 59 3.42 11.80 -1.38
C VAL A 59 2.30 11.32 -0.46
N CYS A 60 2.61 10.91 0.77
CA CYS A 60 1.61 10.47 1.75
C CYS A 60 0.61 11.59 2.08
N ASP A 61 1.12 12.81 2.26
CA ASP A 61 0.30 13.99 2.56
C ASP A 61 -0.62 14.34 1.38
N MET A 62 -0.11 14.25 0.14
CA MET A 62 -0.90 14.51 -1.07
C MET A 62 -1.99 13.46 -1.32
N LEU A 63 -1.71 12.20 -1.01
CA LEU A 63 -2.63 11.09 -1.22
C LEU A 63 -3.58 10.85 -0.03
N GLU A 64 -3.38 11.58 1.08
CA GLU A 64 -4.10 11.40 2.35
C GLU A 64 -4.02 9.95 2.87
N ILE A 65 -2.84 9.33 2.77
CA ILE A 65 -2.58 7.94 3.21
C ILE A 65 -1.59 7.94 4.36
N SER A 66 -1.84 7.12 5.38
CA SER A 66 -0.87 6.92 6.48
C SER A 66 0.47 6.36 5.99
N LYS A 67 1.57 6.90 6.53
CA LYS A 67 2.94 6.48 6.19
C LYS A 67 3.15 4.98 6.39
N ARG A 68 2.55 4.41 7.45
CA ARG A 68 2.59 2.96 7.71
C ARG A 68 2.00 2.19 6.54
N ARG A 69 0.81 2.58 6.08
CA ARG A 69 0.10 1.90 5.00
C ARG A 69 0.84 2.04 3.68
N PHE A 70 1.36 3.23 3.40
CA PHE A 70 2.19 3.47 2.21
C PHE A 70 3.41 2.54 2.18
N VAL A 71 4.14 2.47 3.30
CA VAL A 71 5.32 1.58 3.43
C VAL A 71 4.92 0.11 3.33
N GLU A 72 3.84 -0.30 3.99
CA GLU A 72 3.34 -1.68 3.92
C GLU A 72 3.00 -2.10 2.48
N MET A 73 2.28 -1.25 1.75
CA MET A 73 1.93 -1.51 0.35
C MET A 73 3.18 -1.60 -0.54
N ALA A 74 4.12 -0.68 -0.35
CA ALA A 74 5.39 -0.69 -1.08
C ALA A 74 6.21 -1.96 -0.79
N LEU A 75 6.24 -2.41 0.47
CA LEU A 75 6.94 -3.63 0.86
C LEU A 75 6.30 -4.89 0.28
N ILE A 76 4.96 -5.00 0.29
CA ILE A 76 4.24 -6.13 -0.31
C ILE A 76 4.55 -6.24 -1.80
N ASP A 77 4.48 -5.13 -2.53
CA ASP A 77 4.78 -5.09 -3.97
C ASP A 77 6.26 -5.44 -4.25
N ALA A 78 7.19 -4.89 -3.45
CA ALA A 78 8.61 -5.21 -3.56
C ALA A 78 8.91 -6.69 -3.29
N ILE A 79 8.28 -7.28 -2.27
CA ILE A 79 8.42 -8.72 -1.95
C ILE A 79 7.85 -9.56 -3.10
N ALA A 80 6.66 -9.23 -3.61
CA ALA A 80 6.07 -9.97 -4.72
C ALA A 80 6.99 -9.99 -5.95
N LYS A 81 7.51 -8.81 -6.33
CA LYS A 81 8.49 -8.69 -7.42
C LYS A 81 9.76 -9.49 -7.15
N ALA A 82 10.31 -9.40 -5.93
CA ALA A 82 11.49 -10.16 -5.55
C ALA A 82 11.24 -11.67 -5.62
N SER A 83 10.10 -12.15 -5.12
CA SER A 83 9.72 -13.57 -5.19
C SER A 83 9.58 -14.06 -6.63
N THR A 84 8.98 -13.28 -7.52
CA THR A 84 8.89 -13.61 -8.95
C THR A 84 10.28 -13.75 -9.58
N ILE A 85 11.16 -12.76 -9.36
CA ILE A 85 12.53 -12.78 -9.90
C ILE A 85 13.32 -13.96 -9.33
N LEU A 86 13.20 -14.23 -8.03
CA LEU A 86 13.88 -15.37 -7.39
C LEU A 86 13.41 -16.71 -7.95
N ALA A 87 12.11 -16.85 -8.24
CA ALA A 87 11.57 -18.05 -8.88
C ALA A 87 12.08 -18.21 -10.33
N GLU A 88 12.18 -17.11 -11.07
CA GLU A 88 12.70 -17.12 -12.45
C GLU A 88 14.20 -17.45 -12.51
N VAL A 89 15.00 -16.90 -11.60
CA VAL A 89 16.46 -17.05 -11.61
C VAL A 89 16.90 -18.36 -10.93
N SER A 90 16.09 -18.94 -10.04
CA SER A 90 16.43 -20.14 -9.26
C SER A 90 17.87 -20.10 -8.70
N PRO A 91 18.22 -19.09 -7.87
CA PRO A 91 19.61 -18.86 -7.44
C PRO A 91 20.16 -19.90 -6.46
N PHE A 92 19.34 -20.84 -6.00
CA PHE A 92 19.78 -21.93 -5.15
C PHE A 92 20.02 -23.18 -6.02
N VAL A 93 21.29 -23.50 -6.24
CA VAL A 93 21.68 -24.85 -6.63
C VAL A 93 21.29 -25.74 -5.45
N GLU A 94 20.34 -26.64 -5.66
CA GLU A 94 20.12 -27.76 -4.74
C GLU A 94 21.42 -28.55 -4.67
N GLU A 95 22.23 -28.33 -3.63
CA GLU A 95 23.26 -29.29 -3.26
C GLU A 95 22.53 -30.57 -2.86
N GLN A 96 22.45 -31.51 -3.81
CA GLN A 96 22.01 -32.87 -3.55
C GLN A 96 22.92 -33.46 -2.47
N PRO A 97 22.40 -33.84 -1.28
CA PRO A 97 23.18 -34.65 -0.37
C PRO A 97 23.35 -36.04 -1.00
N CYS A 98 24.62 -36.43 -1.20
CA CYS A 98 25.04 -37.78 -1.59
C CYS A 98 24.53 -38.85 -0.62
#